data_AF-A0AA37T3P5-F1
#
_entry.id   AF-A0AA37T3P5-F1
#
_cell.length_a   1.000
_cell.length_b   1.000
_cell.length_c   1.000
_cell.angle_alpha   90.00
_cell.angle_beta   90.00
_cell.angle_gamma   90.00
#
_symmetry.space_group_name_H-M   'P 1'
#
loop_
_entity.id
_entity.type
_entity.pdbx_description
1 polymer ?
#
loop_
_entity_poly.entity_id
_entity_poly.type
_entity_poly.pdbx_seq_one_letter_code
_entity_poly.pdbx_strand_id
1 'polypeptide(L)'
;MTVKKVIFSIVVSVFLSVNAFGDDILSLSEKDLKPFCSNQQMWDQFNVKPETCMSHAKACAKKNEDRGLNIMQATQELYTCVFDRLGIKMEP
;
A
#
# COMPACT_ATOMS: atom_id res chain seq x y z
N MET A 1 4.53 -4.45 -51.11
CA MET A 1 3.71 -3.22 -51.12
C MET A 1 3.34 -2.88 -49.69
N THR A 2 3.81 -1.72 -49.25
CA THR A 2 3.62 -1.07 -47.95
C THR A 2 2.15 -0.66 -47.73
N VAL A 3 1.86 -0.15 -46.52
CA VAL A 3 0.66 0.60 -46.06
C VAL A 3 -0.21 -0.27 -45.12
N LYS A 4 -0.48 0.03 -43.84
CA LYS A 4 -0.50 1.28 -43.07
C LYS A 4 -0.37 0.96 -41.57
N LYS A 5 0.44 1.73 -40.83
CA LYS A 5 0.28 1.90 -39.38
C LYS A 5 -1.09 2.54 -39.12
N VAL A 6 -1.90 1.93 -38.26
CA VAL A 6 -2.97 2.63 -37.55
C VAL A 6 -2.81 2.31 -36.08
N ILE A 7 -2.13 3.22 -35.39
CA ILE A 7 -2.16 3.37 -33.95
C ILE A 7 -3.61 3.75 -33.62
N PHE A 8 -4.37 2.84 -33.01
CA PHE A 8 -5.67 3.20 -32.44
C PHE A 8 -5.62 2.98 -30.93
N SER A 9 -5.48 4.14 -30.28
CA SER A 9 -5.55 4.41 -28.86
C SER A 9 -6.76 3.72 -28.24
N ILE A 10 -6.54 2.69 -27.41
CA ILE A 10 -7.57 2.26 -26.45
C ILE A 10 -7.28 3.04 -25.18
N VAL A 11 -8.03 4.12 -25.10
CA VAL A 11 -8.17 5.05 -23.99
C VAL A 11 -8.34 4.26 -22.69
N VAL A 12 -7.43 4.53 -21.75
CA VAL A 12 -7.54 4.15 -20.35
C VAL A 12 -8.80 4.80 -19.77
N SER A 13 -9.90 4.05 -19.70
CA SER A 13 -11.11 4.46 -18.99
C SER A 13 -10.89 4.25 -17.49
N VAL A 14 -10.13 5.14 -16.88
CA VAL A 14 -10.15 5.35 -15.43
C VAL A 14 -11.49 5.99 -15.10
N PHE A 15 -12.45 5.16 -14.72
CA PHE A 15 -13.61 5.60 -13.96
C PHE A 15 -13.12 6.00 -12.56
N LEU A 16 -12.68 7.26 -12.43
CA LEU A 16 -12.62 7.95 -11.16
C LEU A 16 -14.06 8.23 -10.73
N SER A 17 -14.62 7.28 -9.99
CA SER A 17 -15.82 7.51 -9.20
C SER A 17 -15.45 8.51 -8.11
N VAL A 18 -15.67 9.79 -8.39
CA VAL A 18 -15.52 10.90 -7.44
C VAL A 18 -16.66 10.80 -6.43
N ASN A 19 -16.53 9.90 -5.46
CA ASN A 19 -17.28 10.03 -4.23
C ASN A 19 -16.54 11.05 -3.38
N ALA A 20 -16.99 12.29 -3.52
CA ALA A 20 -16.74 13.38 -2.59
C ALA A 20 -17.41 13.06 -1.25
N PHE A 21 -16.78 12.17 -0.47
CA PHE A 21 -16.83 12.25 0.98
C PHE A 21 -15.53 12.93 1.38
N GLY A 22 -15.61 13.98 2.19
CA GLY A 22 -14.46 14.55 2.89
C GLY A 22 -13.98 13.58 3.97
N ASP A 23 -13.69 12.35 3.58
CA ASP A 23 -12.86 11.43 4.33
C ASP A 23 -11.44 11.87 4.02
N ASP A 24 -10.88 12.66 4.93
CA ASP A 24 -9.47 12.99 4.99
C ASP A 24 -8.65 11.77 4.54
N ILE A 25 -8.10 11.82 3.31
CA ILE A 25 -7.10 10.86 2.83
C ILE A 25 -5.85 11.16 3.64
N LEU A 26 -5.85 10.72 4.89
CA LEU A 26 -4.75 10.85 5.81
C LEU A 26 -3.81 9.70 5.49
N SER A 27 -2.74 10.04 4.77
CA SER A 27 -1.60 9.16 4.57
C SER A 27 -1.04 8.72 5.93
N LEU A 28 -0.76 7.43 6.07
CA LEU A 28 -0.09 6.89 7.25
C LEU A 28 1.32 7.47 7.31
N SER A 29 1.53 8.37 8.26
CA SER A 29 2.80 9.08 8.40
C SER A 29 3.81 8.25 9.17
N GLU A 30 5.08 8.66 9.17
CA GLU A 30 6.15 7.91 9.84
C GLU A 30 5.89 7.69 11.35
N LYS A 31 5.23 8.65 12.01
CA LYS A 31 4.81 8.51 13.42
C LYS A 31 3.79 7.38 13.64
N ASP A 32 2.99 7.04 12.62
CA ASP A 32 1.98 5.99 12.66
C ASP A 32 2.62 4.63 12.33
N LEU A 33 3.62 4.62 11.43
CA LEU A 33 4.35 3.41 11.03
C LEU A 33 5.37 2.95 12.09
N LYS A 34 6.00 3.88 12.80
CA LYS A 34 7.03 3.58 13.81
C LYS A 34 6.57 2.60 14.90
N PRO A 35 5.42 2.81 15.60
CA PRO A 35 4.96 1.88 16.62
C PRO A 35 4.66 0.49 16.06
N PHE A 36 4.14 0.41 14.83
CA PHE A 36 3.92 -0.87 14.13
C PHE A 36 5.23 -1.62 13.90
N CYS A 37 6.25 -0.98 13.32
CA CYS A 37 7.53 -1.63 13.02
C CYS A 37 8.48 -1.80 14.22
N SER A 38 8.22 -1.10 15.31
CA SER A 38 8.99 -1.22 16.56
C SER A 38 8.39 -2.26 17.51
N ASN A 39 7.29 -2.92 17.13
CA ASN A 39 6.68 -3.98 17.92
C ASN A 39 7.52 -5.27 17.83
N GLN A 40 8.51 -5.39 18.71
CA GLN A 40 9.40 -6.56 18.78
C GLN A 40 8.62 -7.88 18.97
N GLN A 41 7.56 -7.89 19.77
CA GLN A 41 6.75 -9.10 19.97
C GLN A 41 6.14 -9.63 18.67
N MET A 42 5.79 -8.73 17.74
CA MET A 42 5.28 -9.11 16.43
C MET A 42 6.38 -9.58 15.48
N TRP A 43 7.51 -8.88 15.45
CA TRP A 43 8.52 -9.04 14.40
C TRP A 43 9.67 -10.00 14.73
N ASP A 44 9.96 -10.22 16.02
CA ASP A 44 11.06 -11.09 16.46
C ASP A 44 10.85 -12.54 16.02
N GLN A 45 9.60 -13.02 16.05
CA GLN A 45 9.24 -14.37 15.60
C GLN A 45 9.51 -14.59 14.09
N PHE A 46 9.59 -13.51 13.31
CA PHE A 46 9.87 -13.55 11.87
C PHE A 46 11.29 -13.08 11.53
N ASN A 47 12.13 -12.78 12.54
CA ASN A 47 13.47 -12.21 12.37
C ASN A 47 13.47 -10.93 11.51
N VAL A 48 12.42 -10.12 11.62
CA VAL A 48 12.26 -8.88 10.86
C VAL A 48 12.84 -7.72 11.66
N LYS A 49 13.82 -7.03 11.09
CA LYS A 49 14.38 -5.82 11.69
C LYS A 49 13.44 -4.63 11.53
N PRO A 50 13.38 -3.69 12.50
CA PRO A 50 12.52 -2.50 12.41
C PRO A 50 12.77 -1.68 11.14
N GLU A 51 14.02 -1.56 10.68
CA GLU A 51 14.37 -0.79 9.48
C GLU A 51 13.83 -1.46 8.21
N THR A 52 13.87 -2.80 8.16
CA THR A 52 13.31 -3.59 7.06
C THR A 52 11.79 -3.44 7.03
N CYS A 53 11.12 -3.60 8.17
CA CYS A 53 9.68 -3.33 8.28
C CYS A 53 9.35 -1.91 7.80
N MET A 54 10.11 -0.90 8.26
CA MET A 54 9.85 0.51 7.94
C MET A 54 9.91 0.78 6.44
N SER A 55 10.90 0.20 5.75
CA SER A 55 11.04 0.32 4.30
C SER A 55 9.80 -0.22 3.57
N HIS A 56 9.32 -1.41 3.94
CA HIS A 56 8.12 -1.99 3.35
C HIS A 56 6.85 -1.25 3.75
N ALA A 57 6.74 -0.83 5.01
CA ALA A 57 5.60 -0.07 5.53
C ALA A 57 5.44 1.27 4.82
N LYS A 58 6.53 2.00 4.56
CA LYS A 58 6.50 3.25 3.77
C LYS A 58 6.00 3.01 2.34
N ALA A 59 6.48 1.93 1.69
CA ALA A 59 6.02 1.58 0.35
C ALA A 59 4.53 1.19 0.33
N CYS A 60 4.06 0.48 1.35
CA CYS A 60 2.65 0.09 1.49
C CYS A 60 1.75 1.28 1.84
N ALA A 61 2.19 2.19 2.72
CA ALA A 61 1.48 3.42 3.05
C ALA A 61 1.27 4.29 1.79
N LYS A 62 2.33 4.49 0.99
CA LYS A 62 2.23 5.19 -0.29
C LYS A 62 1.23 4.52 -1.26
N LYS A 63 1.27 3.18 -1.35
CA LYS A 63 0.30 2.44 -2.18
C LYS A 63 -1.15 2.64 -1.71
N ASN A 64 -1.38 2.73 -0.41
CA ASN A 64 -2.71 2.96 0.15
C ASN A 64 -3.19 4.40 -0.05
N GLU A 65 -2.28 5.37 0.03
CA GLU A 65 -2.51 6.76 -0.33
C GLU A 65 -2.86 6.90 -1.82
N ASP A 66 -2.11 6.26 -2.72
CA ASP A 66 -2.38 6.26 -4.16
C ASP A 66 -3.75 5.62 -4.50
N ARG A 67 -4.26 4.74 -3.62
CA ARG A 67 -5.60 4.13 -3.71
C ARG A 67 -6.71 4.99 -3.11
N GLY A 68 -6.38 6.10 -2.45
CA GLY A 68 -7.34 6.98 -1.77
C GLY A 68 -8.06 6.30 -0.60
N LEU A 69 -7.40 5.38 0.11
CA LEU A 69 -7.99 4.71 1.27
C LEU A 69 -8.04 5.67 2.47
N ASN A 70 -9.12 5.61 3.25
CA ASN A 70 -9.18 6.28 4.56
C ASN A 70 -8.24 5.59 5.57
N ILE A 71 -7.96 6.21 6.73
CA ILE A 71 -7.02 5.66 7.74
C ILE A 71 -7.39 4.23 8.15
N MET A 72 -8.67 3.94 8.38
CA MET A 72 -9.09 2.62 8.84
C MET A 72 -8.75 1.54 7.81
N GLN A 73 -9.11 1.80 6.54
CA GLN A 73 -8.81 0.91 5.42
C GLN A 73 -7.30 0.82 5.17
N ALA A 74 -6.61 1.96 5.16
CA ALA A 74 -5.17 2.04 4.94
C ALA A 74 -4.39 1.27 6.02
N THR A 75 -4.85 1.30 7.28
CA THR A 75 -4.23 0.54 8.37
C THR A 75 -4.41 -0.95 8.16
N GLN A 76 -5.61 -1.42 7.86
CA GLN A 76 -5.85 -2.85 7.61
C GLN A 76 -5.02 -3.37 6.42
N GLU A 77 -5.00 -2.61 5.33
CA GLU A 77 -4.25 -2.95 4.12
C GLU A 77 -2.73 -2.85 4.32
N LEU A 78 -2.25 -2.01 5.25
CA LEU A 78 -0.84 -1.92 5.60
C LEU A 78 -0.31 -3.26 6.11
N TYR A 79 -1.02 -3.93 7.02
CA TYR A 79 -0.59 -5.18 7.62
C TYR A 79 -0.44 -6.25 6.55
N THR A 80 -1.49 -6.47 5.75
CA THR A 80 -1.47 -7.43 4.65
C THR A 80 -0.33 -7.15 3.68
N CYS A 81 -0.16 -5.90 3.25
CA CYS A 81 0.89 -5.52 2.31
C CYS A 81 2.31 -5.72 2.87
N VAL A 82 2.54 -5.41 4.15
CA VAL A 82 3.86 -5.57 4.78
C VAL A 82 4.20 -7.04 4.96
N PHE A 83 3.26 -7.86 5.43
CA PHE A 83 3.46 -9.30 5.57
C PHE A 83 3.74 -9.98 4.22
N ASP A 84 2.96 -9.64 3.18
CA ASP A 84 3.16 -10.14 1.82
C ASP A 84 4.55 -9.77 1.27
N ARG A 85 4.96 -8.50 1.42
CA ARG A 85 6.29 -8.04 0.99
C ARG A 85 7.45 -8.68 1.76
N LEU A 86 7.24 -9.04 3.01
CA LEU A 86 8.21 -9.75 3.84
C LEU A 86 8.18 -11.27 3.60
N GLY A 87 7.26 -11.78 2.78
CA GLY A 87 7.10 -13.21 2.52
C GLY A 87 6.57 -14.00 3.71
N ILE A 88 5.94 -13.32 4.68
CA ILE A 88 5.38 -13.94 5.88
C ILE A 88 3.97 -14.40 5.57
N LYS A 89 3.76 -15.72 5.61
CA LYS A 89 2.43 -16.30 5.49
C LYS A 89 1.74 -16.24 6.85
N MET A 90 0.65 -15.49 6.94
CA MET A 90 -0.27 -15.63 8.07
C MET A 90 -1.01 -16.94 7.84
N GLU A 91 -0.64 -17.99 8.58
CA GLU A 91 -1.47 -19.20 8.65
C GLU A 91 -2.82 -18.85 9.31
N PRO A 92 -3.94 -19.37 8.78
CA PRO A 92 -5.28 -19.11 9.31
C PRO A 92 -5.54 -19.71 10.68
#